data_AF-A0A166BMW5-F1
#
_entry.id   AF-A0A166BMW5-F1
#
_cell.length_a   1.000
_cell.length_b   1.000
_cell.length_c   1.000
_cell.angle_alpha   90.00
_cell.angle_beta   90.00
_cell.angle_gamma   90.00
#
_symmetry.space_group_name_H-M   'P 1'
#
loop_
_entity.id
_entity.type
_entity.pdbx_description
1 polymer ?
#
loop_
_entity_poly.entity_id
_entity_poly.type
_entity_poly.pdbx_seq_one_letter_code
_entity_poly.pdbx_strand_id
1 'polypeptide(L)'
;MAAYFSNHSTQARFPHFSTSLSGSGEEQAKPAHTTASADAEGASGDVHPLRSIWVSWFQQQRAPGHKIVNYEEGIKKIAAFSSVESFWSLWTHLEPPSSLVPTIDLLLFHSGVRRPVWEDPLSLFGGKWL
;
A
#
# COMPACT_ATOMS: atom_id res chain seq x y z
N MET A 1 -47.93 -2.05 -15.97
CA MET A 1 -47.03 -1.03 -16.57
C MET A 1 -45.70 -1.73 -16.83
N ALA A 2 -45.38 -1.99 -18.10
CA ALA A 2 -44.10 -2.58 -18.56
C ALA A 2 -42.97 -1.54 -18.39
N ALA A 3 -41.65 -1.79 -18.48
CA ALA A 3 -40.83 -2.88 -19.00
C ALA A 3 -39.39 -2.74 -18.45
N TYR A 4 -38.66 -3.88 -18.39
CA TYR A 4 -37.23 -4.12 -18.65
C TYR A 4 -36.17 -2.98 -18.57
N PHE A 5 -35.04 -3.27 -17.90
CA PHE A 5 -33.65 -3.28 -18.42
C PHE A 5 -32.76 -3.97 -17.37
N SER A 6 -32.30 -5.21 -17.59
CA SER A 6 -31.09 -5.65 -18.32
C SER A 6 -29.78 -5.50 -17.53
N ASN A 7 -29.21 -6.67 -17.23
CA ASN A 7 -27.87 -6.97 -16.73
C ASN A 7 -26.76 -6.10 -17.35
N HIS A 8 -25.82 -5.63 -16.53
CA HIS A 8 -24.43 -5.42 -16.94
C HIS A 8 -23.49 -5.94 -15.83
N SER A 9 -22.90 -7.10 -16.10
CA SER A 9 -21.70 -7.59 -15.44
C SER A 9 -20.58 -6.59 -15.72
N THR A 10 -20.06 -5.94 -14.67
CA THR A 10 -18.87 -5.11 -14.80
C THR A 10 -17.68 -5.99 -14.43
N GLN A 11 -17.03 -6.59 -15.43
CA GLN A 11 -15.69 -7.14 -15.22
C GLN A 11 -14.76 -5.97 -14.90
N ALA A 12 -14.21 -5.95 -13.68
CA ALA A 12 -13.10 -5.10 -13.34
C ALA A 12 -11.91 -5.50 -14.21
N ARG A 13 -11.58 -4.67 -15.21
CA ARG A 13 -10.33 -4.79 -15.97
C ARG A 13 -9.22 -4.19 -15.13
N PHE A 14 -8.33 -5.04 -14.63
CA PHE A 14 -7.02 -4.59 -14.20
C PHE A 14 -6.20 -4.21 -15.45
N PRO A 15 -5.49 -3.07 -15.47
CA PRO A 15 -4.57 -2.78 -16.55
C PRO A 15 -3.42 -3.79 -16.53
N HIS A 16 -3.29 -4.57 -17.60
CA HIS A 16 -2.11 -5.39 -17.85
C HIS A 16 -0.92 -4.46 -18.14
N PHE A 17 0.01 -4.36 -17.19
CA PHE A 17 1.32 -3.79 -17.46
C PHE A 17 2.15 -4.85 -18.21
N SER A 18 2.42 -4.58 -19.49
CA SER A 18 3.24 -5.43 -20.35
C SER A 18 4.59 -4.76 -20.60
N THR A 19 5.67 -5.44 -20.21
CA THR A 19 7.02 -5.15 -20.67
C THR A 19 7.58 -6.41 -21.32
N SER A 20 7.53 -6.45 -22.64
CA SER A 20 8.30 -7.41 -23.46
C SER A 20 9.68 -6.81 -23.75
N LEU A 21 10.74 -7.59 -23.49
CA LEU A 21 12.06 -7.39 -24.08
C LEU A 21 12.50 -8.72 -24.72
N SER A 22 12.86 -8.65 -26.00
CA SER A 22 13.19 -9.76 -26.90
C SER A 22 14.70 -10.03 -26.98
N GLY A 23 15.07 -11.28 -27.34
CA GLY A 23 16.37 -11.70 -27.91
C GLY A 23 17.11 -12.72 -27.01
N SER A 24 17.09 -14.04 -27.24
CA SER A 24 17.63 -14.91 -28.33
C SER A 24 19.11 -15.33 -28.14
N GLY A 25 19.37 -16.65 -27.97
CA GLY A 25 20.70 -17.27 -28.18
C GLY A 25 21.03 -18.47 -27.26
N GLU A 26 21.51 -19.58 -27.83
CA GLU A 26 21.59 -20.97 -27.32
C GLU A 26 22.86 -21.40 -26.53
N GLU A 27 22.68 -22.42 -25.66
CA GLU A 27 23.43 -23.67 -25.36
C GLU A 27 24.91 -23.78 -24.83
N GLN A 28 25.02 -24.18 -23.53
CA GLN A 28 25.79 -25.28 -22.85
C GLN A 28 27.34 -25.42 -22.82
N ALA A 29 27.94 -25.43 -21.60
CA ALA A 29 28.70 -26.55 -20.96
C ALA A 29 29.57 -26.14 -19.71
N LYS A 30 29.59 -26.98 -18.65
CA LYS A 30 30.40 -26.94 -17.39
C LYS A 30 31.73 -27.75 -17.56
N PRO A 31 32.79 -27.70 -16.70
CA PRO A 31 32.75 -27.97 -15.25
C PRO A 31 33.73 -27.16 -14.35
N ALA A 32 33.71 -27.52 -13.06
CA ALA A 32 34.08 -26.79 -11.85
C ALA A 32 35.58 -26.70 -11.48
N HIS A 33 35.94 -25.76 -10.61
CA HIS A 33 36.73 -26.01 -9.38
C HIS A 33 36.58 -24.89 -8.33
N THR A 34 36.42 -25.32 -7.08
CA THR A 34 36.04 -24.67 -5.82
C THR A 34 36.88 -23.45 -5.38
N THR A 35 36.21 -22.36 -4.98
CA THR A 35 36.32 -21.66 -3.67
C THR A 35 35.17 -20.66 -3.56
N ALA A 36 34.31 -20.82 -2.55
CA ALA A 36 33.04 -20.11 -2.40
C ALA A 36 33.22 -18.58 -2.36
N SER A 37 32.80 -17.93 -3.44
CA SER A 37 32.62 -16.49 -3.57
C SER A 37 31.14 -16.26 -3.84
N ALA A 38 30.60 -15.20 -3.21
CA ALA A 38 29.40 -14.46 -3.60
C ALA A 38 28.47 -15.11 -4.64
N ASP A 39 27.34 -15.69 -4.21
CA ASP A 39 26.23 -16.02 -5.11
C ASP A 39 24.91 -16.18 -4.34
N ALA A 40 24.19 -15.07 -4.20
CA ALA A 40 22.73 -15.05 -4.19
C ALA A 40 22.27 -13.76 -4.89
N GLU A 41 22.86 -13.48 -6.06
CA GLU A 41 22.44 -12.41 -6.95
C GLU A 41 21.39 -12.97 -7.91
N GLY A 42 20.15 -13.04 -7.42
CA GLY A 42 19.00 -13.51 -8.16
C GLY A 42 17.90 -12.48 -8.08
N ALA A 43 17.93 -11.51 -9.01
CA ALA A 43 16.97 -10.43 -9.22
C ALA A 43 16.85 -9.39 -8.10
N SER A 44 17.90 -8.61 -7.82
CA SER A 44 17.71 -7.30 -7.19
C SER A 44 17.19 -6.33 -8.25
N GLY A 45 15.90 -6.42 -8.56
CA GLY A 45 15.22 -5.33 -9.28
C GLY A 45 15.47 -4.04 -8.51
N ASP A 46 15.82 -2.97 -9.22
CA ASP A 46 16.17 -1.68 -8.63
C ASP A 46 15.11 -1.25 -7.60
N VAL A 47 15.49 -1.21 -6.31
CA VAL A 47 14.63 -0.73 -5.23
C VAL A 47 14.66 0.79 -5.22
N HIS A 48 13.50 1.42 -5.30
CA HIS A 48 13.38 2.87 -5.35
C HIS A 48 13.11 3.44 -3.95
N PRO A 49 14.12 4.00 -3.25
CA PRO A 49 13.93 4.52 -1.90
C PRO A 49 13.08 5.78 -1.89
N LEU A 50 12.22 5.91 -0.88
CA LEU A 50 11.53 7.15 -0.59
C LEU A 50 12.46 8.08 0.20
N ARG A 51 12.30 9.40 0.03
CA ARG A 51 13.02 10.40 0.84
C ARG A 51 12.78 10.23 2.35
N SER A 52 11.61 9.69 2.69
CA SER A 52 11.08 9.62 4.04
C SER A 52 10.42 8.28 4.28
N ILE A 53 10.43 7.82 5.53
CA ILE A 53 9.66 6.66 5.96
C ILE A 53 8.23 7.13 6.23
N TRP A 54 7.27 6.37 5.71
CA TRP A 54 5.86 6.64 5.90
C TRP A 54 5.20 5.52 6.69
N VAL A 55 4.14 5.86 7.39
CA VAL A 55 3.36 4.93 8.22
C VAL A 55 1.89 5.07 7.86
N SER A 56 1.31 3.97 7.42
CA SER A 56 -0.12 3.86 7.16
C SER A 56 -0.86 3.51 8.45
N TRP A 57 -2.02 4.14 8.64
CA TRP A 57 -2.92 3.89 9.75
C TRP A 57 -4.36 3.75 9.23
N PHE A 58 -5.17 3.06 10.01
CA PHE A 58 -6.60 2.97 9.84
C PHE A 58 -7.26 3.67 11.02
N GLN A 59 -8.28 4.48 10.75
CA GLN A 59 -9.11 5.07 11.79
C GLN A 59 -10.55 4.62 11.59
N GLN A 60 -11.09 3.97 12.61
CA GLN A 60 -12.52 3.70 12.67
C GLN A 60 -13.25 4.92 13.21
N GLN A 61 -13.99 5.59 12.36
CA GLN A 61 -14.99 6.56 12.78
C GLN A 61 -16.18 5.86 13.43
N ARG A 62 -16.86 6.61 14.30
CA ARG A 62 -18.07 6.16 14.96
C ARG A 62 -19.19 5.91 13.93
N ALA A 63 -19.75 4.71 13.94
CA ALA A 63 -21.00 4.44 13.25
C ALA A 63 -22.19 5.13 13.97
N PRO A 64 -23.18 5.67 13.24
CA PRO A 64 -24.38 6.23 13.85
C PRO A 64 -25.03 5.26 14.85
N GLY A 65 -25.40 5.75 16.04
CA GLY A 65 -26.06 4.94 17.08
C GLY A 65 -25.12 4.12 17.99
N HIS A 66 -23.81 4.08 17.73
CA HIS A 66 -22.87 3.38 18.61
C HIS A 66 -22.39 4.27 19.77
N LYS A 67 -21.91 3.65 20.86
CA LYS A 67 -21.25 4.38 21.97
C LYS A 67 -20.05 5.16 21.45
N ILE A 68 -19.70 6.25 22.14
CA ILE A 68 -18.49 7.03 21.81
C ILE A 68 -17.29 6.11 22.03
N VAL A 69 -16.58 5.80 20.95
CA VAL A 69 -15.27 5.16 21.00
C VAL A 69 -14.25 6.28 21.17
N ASN A 70 -13.28 6.11 22.07
CA ASN A 70 -12.18 7.05 22.21
C ASN A 70 -11.45 7.14 20.86
N TYR A 71 -11.22 8.36 20.35
CA TYR A 71 -10.61 8.60 19.05
C TYR A 71 -9.29 7.83 18.90
N GLU A 72 -8.46 7.83 19.94
CA GLU A 72 -7.18 7.13 19.95
C GLU A 72 -7.33 5.61 19.85
N GLU A 73 -8.38 5.03 20.46
CA GLU A 73 -8.66 3.59 20.41
C GLU A 73 -9.14 3.16 19.02
N GLY A 74 -9.76 4.07 18.27
CA GLY A 74 -10.19 3.86 16.89
C GLY A 74 -9.04 3.87 15.88
N ILE A 75 -7.84 4.34 16.27
CA ILE A 75 -6.68 4.47 15.39
C ILE A 75 -5.76 3.26 15.54
N LYS A 76 -5.45 2.60 14.43
CA LYS A 76 -4.58 1.43 14.38
C LYS A 76 -3.49 1.59 13.34
N LYS A 77 -2.25 1.32 13.73
CA LYS A 77 -1.11 1.28 12.82
C LYS A 77 -1.23 0.06 11.92
N ILE A 78 -1.04 0.25 10.63
CA ILE A 78 -1.04 -0.84 9.64
C ILE A 78 0.40 -1.31 9.42
N ALA A 79 1.21 -0.47 8.77
CA ALA A 79 2.59 -0.80 8.41
C ALA A 79 3.39 0.48 8.16
N ALA A 80 4.72 0.35 8.19
CA ALA A 80 5.65 1.38 7.77
C ALA A 80 6.37 0.94 6.50
N PHE A 81 6.65 1.88 5.60
CA PHE A 81 7.35 1.61 4.34
C PHE A 81 8.34 2.73 4.01
N SER A 82 9.39 2.38 3.28
CA SER A 82 10.51 3.28 2.97
C SER A 82 10.97 3.20 1.51
N SER A 83 10.29 2.41 0.68
CA SER A 83 10.53 2.30 -0.76
C SER A 83 9.21 2.28 -1.55
N VAL A 84 9.28 2.49 -2.85
CA VAL A 84 8.12 2.43 -3.75
C VAL A 84 7.54 1.00 -3.80
N GLU A 85 8.40 -0.01 -3.80
CA GLU A 85 8.01 -1.43 -3.86
C GLU A 85 7.32 -1.86 -2.57
N SER A 86 7.85 -1.45 -1.42
CA SER A 86 7.23 -1.73 -0.11
C SER A 86 5.88 -1.02 0.04
N PHE A 87 5.72 0.19 -0.53
CA PHE A 87 4.43 0.85 -0.62
C PHE A 87 3.43 0.05 -1.48
N TRP A 88 3.82 -0.34 -2.70
CA TRP A 88 2.90 -1.07 -3.59
C TRP A 88 2.54 -2.44 -3.05
N SER A 89 3.50 -3.15 -2.45
CA SER A 89 3.24 -4.44 -1.78
C SER A 89 2.19 -4.30 -0.68
N LEU A 90 2.24 -3.23 0.12
CA LEU A 90 1.22 -2.94 1.12
C LEU A 90 -0.12 -2.57 0.45
N TRP A 91 -0.10 -1.62 -0.50
CA TRP A 91 -1.30 -1.06 -1.11
C TRP A 91 -2.15 -2.12 -1.84
N THR A 92 -1.53 -3.09 -2.50
CA THR A 92 -2.25 -4.17 -3.20
C THR A 92 -3.01 -5.11 -2.27
N HIS A 93 -2.71 -5.10 -0.98
CA HIS A 93 -3.39 -5.91 0.03
C HIS A 93 -4.39 -5.10 0.87
N LEU A 94 -4.47 -3.79 0.67
CA LEU A 94 -5.47 -2.93 1.29
C LEU A 94 -6.72 -2.82 0.42
N GLU A 95 -7.87 -2.71 1.07
CA GLU A 95 -9.09 -2.31 0.36
C GLU A 95 -8.95 -0.87 -0.14
N PRO A 96 -9.20 -0.59 -1.43
CA PRO A 96 -9.11 0.76 -1.96
C PRO A 96 -10.09 1.69 -1.24
N PRO A 97 -9.78 2.99 -1.12
CA PRO A 97 -10.65 3.96 -0.46
C PRO A 97 -12.11 3.94 -0.93
N SER A 98 -12.36 3.60 -2.19
CA SER A 98 -13.70 3.49 -2.78
C SER A 98 -14.55 2.32 -2.28
N SER A 99 -13.93 1.25 -1.76
CA SER A 99 -14.64 0.07 -1.22
C SER A 99 -14.74 0.08 0.31
N LEU A 100 -14.09 1.05 0.98
CA LEU A 100 -14.14 1.16 2.43
C LEU A 100 -15.54 1.57 2.91
N VAL A 101 -15.89 1.06 4.09
CA VAL A 101 -17.09 1.52 4.80
C VAL A 101 -16.93 3.02 5.10
N PRO A 102 -17.95 3.87 4.93
CA PRO A 102 -17.85 5.32 5.16
C PRO A 102 -17.38 5.74 6.56
N THR A 103 -17.36 4.81 7.51
CA THR A 103 -16.86 5.01 8.87
C THR A 103 -15.38 4.69 9.01
N ILE A 104 -14.63 4.63 7.91
CA ILE A 104 -13.23 4.24 7.89
C ILE A 104 -12.43 5.32 7.18
N ASP A 105 -11.41 5.84 7.85
CA ASP A 105 -10.40 6.67 7.22
C ASP A 105 -9.09 5.88 7.05
N LEU A 106 -8.50 5.94 5.86
CA LEU A 106 -7.10 5.57 5.64
C LEU A 106 -6.23 6.81 5.82
N LEU A 107 -5.25 6.69 6.70
CA LEU A 107 -4.39 7.77 7.11
C LEU A 107 -2.94 7.44 6.74
N LEU A 108 -2.20 8.44 6.26
CA LEU A 108 -0.79 8.28 5.91
C LEU A 108 0.03 9.41 6.53
N PHE A 109 0.99 9.05 7.39
CA PHE A 109 1.79 10.01 8.13
C PHE A 109 3.29 9.71 7.99
N HIS A 110 4.11 10.76 8.04
CA HIS A 110 5.55 10.61 8.14
C HIS A 110 5.92 9.90 9.45
N SER A 111 6.98 9.08 9.45
CA SER A 111 7.39 8.26 10.62
C SER A 111 7.73 9.05 11.89
N GLY A 112 7.98 10.35 11.75
CA GLY A 112 8.21 11.27 12.87
C GLY A 112 6.94 11.55 13.69
N VAL A 113 5.76 11.39 13.10
CA VAL A 113 4.47 11.53 13.79
C VAL A 113 4.16 10.24 14.52
N ARG A 114 4.10 10.31 15.86
CA ARG A 114 3.96 9.10 16.68
C ARG A 114 2.56 8.52 16.61
N ARG A 115 1.56 9.39 16.52
CA ARG A 115 0.16 9.03 16.27
C ARG A 115 -0.51 10.10 15.42
N PRO A 116 -1.48 9.72 14.55
CA PRO A 116 -2.21 10.65 13.71
C PRO A 116 -3.29 11.40 14.51
N VAL A 117 -2.84 12.12 15.53
CA VAL A 117 -3.66 12.90 16.45
C VAL A 117 -3.19 14.35 16.40
N TRP A 118 -4.08 15.29 16.70
CA TRP A 118 -3.75 16.73 16.63
C TRP A 118 -2.83 17.15 17.78
N GLU A 119 -2.81 16.39 18.87
CA GLU A 119 -1.97 16.56 20.04
C GLU A 119 -0.49 16.19 19.79
N ASP A 120 -0.18 15.54 18.65
CA ASP A 120 1.21 15.26 18.30
C ASP A 120 1.97 16.59 18.10
N PRO A 121 3.16 16.76 18.71
CA PRO A 121 3.92 18.01 18.62
C PRO A 121 4.15 18.51 17.19
N LEU A 122 4.23 17.60 16.20
CA LEU A 122 4.42 17.95 14.80
C LEU A 122 3.13 18.44 14.12
N SER A 123 1.97 18.18 14.71
CA SER A 123 0.64 18.57 14.21
C SER A 123 0.10 19.86 14.85
N LEU A 124 0.64 20.29 16.00
CA LEU A 124 0.09 21.38 16.83
C LEU A 124 -0.10 22.72 16.10
N PHE A 125 0.82 23.08 15.21
CA PHE A 125 0.82 24.38 14.51
C PHE A 125 0.33 24.27 13.06
N GLY A 126 -0.28 23.13 12.71
CA GLY A 126 -0.74 22.83 11.35
C GLY A 126 -2.22 23.08 11.12
N GLY A 127 -2.73 22.46 10.05
CA GLY A 127 -4.15 22.44 9.70
C GLY A 127 -4.44 21.30 8.73
N LYS A 128 -5.72 20.96 8.55
CA LYS A 128 -6.18 19.94 7.59
C LYS A 128 -6.98 20.61 6.49
N TRP A 129 -6.64 20.34 5.23
CA TRP A 129 -7.48 20.67 4.09
C TRP A 129 -8.55 19.59 3.90
N LEU A 130 -9.79 20.01 3.68
CA LEU A 130 -10.95 19.14 3.45
C LEU A 130 -11.54 19.40 2.06
#